data_AF-A0A133S0E9-F1
#
_entry.id   AF-A0A133S0E9-F1
#
_cell.length_a   1.000
_cell.length_b   1.000
_cell.length_c   1.000
_cell.angle_alpha   90.00
_cell.angle_beta   90.00
_cell.angle_gamma   90.00
#
_symmetry.space_group_name_H-M   'P 1'
#
loop_
_entity.id
_entity.type
_entity.pdbx_description
1 polymer ?
#
loop_
_entity_poly.entity_id
_entity_poly.type
_entity_poly.pdbx_seq_one_letter_code
_entity_poly.pdbx_strand_id
1 'polypeptide(L)'
;ATTALGNNTIALGSDAGSTTAKKLSTSAITFNIKGDTGANALITTSATGDNVTIAPTAKLTAAVTAAEKSADKDLSNISSAGKTVIKDLAVTSAQDAVNVTGTGLATVSDNTTGGVKTYTVNVDEGKLVLDDTTGKIGANGSTQGTTAGKNGVATTQNVATAINDAITKSNANTAQALADAEHKFDGDTGTTSVRKHGEVLSIKG
;
A
#
# COMPACT_ATOMS: atom_id res chain seq x y z
N ALA A 1 27.07 -83.51 49.29
CA ALA A 1 25.73 -83.17 49.82
C ALA A 1 25.07 -82.22 48.83
N THR A 2 23.87 -82.52 48.34
CA THR A 2 23.09 -81.59 47.51
C THR A 2 22.25 -80.71 48.43
N THR A 3 22.57 -79.42 48.51
CA THR A 3 21.75 -78.45 49.23
C THR A 3 20.45 -78.25 48.45
N ALA A 4 19.32 -78.68 49.01
CA ALA A 4 18.02 -78.34 48.46
C ALA A 4 17.85 -76.82 48.48
N LEU A 5 17.64 -76.21 47.32
CA LEU A 5 17.17 -74.82 47.24
C LEU A 5 15.81 -74.80 47.96
N GLY A 6 15.71 -74.01 49.03
CA GLY A 6 14.46 -73.83 49.77
C GLY A 6 13.31 -73.44 48.83
N ASN A 7 12.07 -73.68 49.25
CA ASN A 7 10.87 -73.38 48.45
C ASN A 7 10.81 -71.90 48.01
N ASN A 8 11.46 -71.53 46.91
CA ASN A 8 11.47 -70.18 46.39
C ASN A 8 10.13 -69.90 45.70
N THR A 9 9.27 -69.15 46.38
CA THR A 9 8.03 -68.61 45.82
C THR A 9 8.30 -67.28 45.11
N ILE A 10 7.98 -67.19 43.82
CA ILE A 10 7.91 -65.92 43.09
C ILE A 10 6.51 -65.34 43.31
N ALA A 11 6.41 -64.16 43.91
CA ALA A 11 5.16 -63.43 44.06
C ALA A 11 5.08 -62.33 42.99
N LEU A 12 4.03 -62.33 42.18
CA LEU A 12 3.72 -61.27 41.22
C LEU A 12 2.57 -60.45 41.80
N GLY A 13 2.82 -59.19 42.15
CA GLY A 13 1.76 -58.28 42.62
C GLY A 13 0.77 -57.94 41.51
N SER A 14 -0.49 -57.67 41.88
CA SER A 14 -1.51 -57.11 40.99
C SER A 14 -2.10 -55.84 41.62
N ASP A 15 -2.47 -54.85 40.81
CA ASP A 15 -3.02 -53.56 41.30
C ASP A 15 -4.45 -53.68 41.89
N ALA A 16 -5.11 -54.84 41.73
CA ALA A 16 -6.38 -55.15 42.40
C ALA A 16 -6.56 -56.66 42.56
N GLY A 17 -6.14 -57.21 43.71
CA GLY A 17 -6.50 -58.57 44.15
C GLY A 17 -5.33 -59.44 44.62
N SER A 18 -5.65 -60.38 45.52
CA SER A 18 -4.73 -61.38 46.05
C SER A 18 -4.49 -62.50 45.03
N THR A 19 -3.25 -62.66 44.59
CA THR A 19 -2.84 -63.85 43.84
C THR A 19 -2.25 -64.87 44.81
N THR A 20 -2.84 -66.07 44.88
CA THR A 20 -2.22 -67.18 45.61
C THR A 20 -0.92 -67.57 44.90
N ALA A 21 0.21 -67.57 45.62
CA ALA A 21 1.50 -67.98 45.08
C ALA A 21 1.39 -69.40 44.48
N LYS A 22 1.49 -69.52 43.16
CA LYS A 22 1.56 -70.82 42.49
C LYS A 22 3.02 -71.27 42.47
N LYS A 23 3.29 -72.49 42.93
CA LYS A 23 4.57 -73.16 42.67
C LYS A 23 4.83 -73.09 41.16
N LEU A 24 6.06 -72.78 40.77
CA LEU A 24 6.50 -72.86 39.38
C LEU A 24 6.19 -74.29 38.90
N SER A 25 5.19 -74.48 38.02
CA SER A 25 4.87 -75.81 37.49
C SER A 25 6.09 -76.36 36.77
N THR A 26 6.21 -77.69 36.62
CA THR A 26 7.27 -78.31 35.80
C THR A 26 7.12 -78.02 34.31
N SER A 27 6.02 -77.39 33.89
CA SER A 27 5.83 -76.80 32.55
C SER A 27 6.47 -75.42 32.45
N ALA A 28 6.87 -75.02 31.24
CA ALA A 28 7.50 -73.72 30.97
C ALA A 28 6.64 -72.55 31.50
N ILE A 29 7.26 -71.65 32.27
CA ILE A 29 6.66 -70.40 32.73
C ILE A 29 7.27 -69.25 31.93
N THR A 30 6.42 -68.50 31.23
CA THR A 30 6.82 -67.41 30.35
C THR A 30 6.40 -66.08 30.95
N PHE A 31 7.37 -65.19 31.20
CA PHE A 31 7.12 -63.79 31.55
C PHE A 31 7.34 -62.94 30.29
N ASN A 32 6.27 -62.39 29.72
CA ASN A 32 6.37 -61.54 28.54
C ASN A 32 6.16 -60.07 28.92
N ILE A 33 7.15 -59.24 28.67
CA ILE A 33 6.96 -57.80 28.52
C ILE A 33 6.97 -57.53 27.02
N LYS A 34 5.80 -57.20 26.46
CA LYS A 34 5.67 -56.91 25.03
C LYS A 34 5.70 -55.40 24.82
N GLY A 35 6.79 -54.91 24.25
CA GLY A 35 6.84 -53.61 23.61
C GLY A 35 6.04 -53.60 22.31
N ASP A 36 5.81 -52.40 21.80
CA ASP A 36 5.14 -52.20 20.53
C ASP A 36 6.06 -52.69 19.39
N THR A 37 5.50 -53.25 18.32
CA THR A 37 6.30 -53.87 17.23
C THR A 37 5.90 -53.33 15.86
N GLY A 38 6.84 -53.43 14.91
CA GLY A 38 6.66 -52.93 13.54
C GLY A 38 6.97 -51.45 13.37
N ALA A 39 6.79 -50.96 12.15
CA ALA A 39 7.20 -49.60 11.74
C ALA A 39 6.53 -48.46 12.52
N ASN A 40 5.44 -48.75 13.23
CA ASN A 40 4.67 -47.76 13.98
C ASN A 40 4.93 -47.77 15.49
N ALA A 41 5.80 -48.66 15.97
CA ALA A 41 6.14 -48.74 17.39
C ALA A 41 6.67 -47.40 17.92
N LEU A 42 6.09 -46.92 19.01
CA LEU A 42 6.56 -45.70 19.70
C LEU A 42 7.51 -46.01 20.85
N ILE A 43 7.46 -47.21 21.39
CA ILE A 43 8.33 -47.71 22.45
C ILE A 43 8.91 -49.07 22.07
N THR A 44 10.10 -49.37 22.56
CA THR A 44 10.72 -50.69 22.46
C THR A 44 11.04 -51.20 23.86
N THR A 45 10.93 -52.51 24.01
CA THR A 45 11.30 -53.21 25.24
C THR A 45 12.39 -54.21 24.91
N SER A 46 13.49 -54.17 25.66
CA SER A 46 14.54 -55.19 25.57
C SER A 46 14.84 -55.73 26.96
N ALA A 47 15.28 -56.98 27.02
CA ALA A 47 15.74 -57.62 28.25
C ALA A 47 17.18 -58.07 28.04
N THR A 48 18.09 -57.66 28.93
CA THR A 48 19.51 -58.03 28.87
C THR A 48 20.03 -58.26 30.30
N GLY A 49 20.57 -59.45 30.57
CA GLY A 49 20.94 -59.84 31.94
C GLY A 49 19.74 -59.80 32.88
N ASP A 50 19.87 -59.08 33.99
CA ASP A 50 18.83 -58.93 35.01
C ASP A 50 17.87 -57.73 34.75
N ASN A 51 18.09 -56.95 33.69
CA ASN A 51 17.37 -55.70 33.45
C ASN A 51 16.40 -55.78 32.27
N VAL A 52 15.30 -55.04 32.40
CA VAL A 52 14.36 -54.72 31.31
C VAL A 52 14.45 -53.23 31.02
N THR A 53 14.71 -52.88 29.76
CA THR A 53 14.78 -51.50 29.30
C THR A 53 13.56 -51.16 28.46
N ILE A 54 12.92 -50.04 28.79
CA ILE A 54 11.84 -49.44 28.01
C ILE A 54 12.39 -48.13 27.45
N ALA A 55 12.43 -48.00 26.13
CA ALA A 55 12.99 -46.83 25.46
C ALA A 55 12.05 -46.30 24.36
N PRO A 56 11.97 -44.98 24.14
CA PRO A 56 11.27 -44.42 22.99
C PRO A 56 11.96 -44.85 21.68
N THR A 57 11.18 -45.00 20.62
CA THR A 57 11.73 -45.21 19.29
C THR A 57 12.13 -43.88 18.65
N ALA A 58 12.95 -43.95 17.60
CA ALA A 58 13.26 -42.80 16.77
C ALA A 58 11.99 -42.11 16.22
N LYS A 59 10.90 -42.86 16.00
CA LYS A 59 9.63 -42.31 15.55
C LYS A 59 8.99 -41.42 16.62
N LEU A 60 8.94 -41.87 17.88
CA LEU A 60 8.43 -41.07 18.98
C LEU A 60 9.33 -39.84 19.22
N THR A 61 10.65 -40.02 19.23
CA THR A 61 11.59 -38.90 19.37
C THR A 61 11.40 -37.86 18.25
N ALA A 62 11.31 -38.29 16.99
CA ALA A 62 11.09 -37.38 15.86
C ALA A 62 9.74 -36.66 15.93
N ALA A 63 8.68 -37.34 16.35
CA ALA A 63 7.35 -36.75 16.51
C ALA A 63 7.35 -35.67 17.60
N VAL A 64 7.99 -35.93 18.75
CA VAL A 64 8.15 -34.95 19.84
C VAL A 64 8.96 -33.75 19.36
N THR A 65 10.10 -33.98 18.71
CA THR A 65 10.92 -32.89 18.15
C THR A 65 10.17 -32.05 17.10
N ALA A 66 9.31 -32.67 16.29
CA ALA A 66 8.47 -31.94 15.33
C ALA A 66 7.38 -31.11 16.02
N ALA A 67 6.78 -31.64 17.10
CA ALA A 67 5.80 -30.93 17.91
C ALA A 67 6.43 -29.74 18.64
N GLU A 68 7.61 -29.91 19.24
CA GLU A 68 8.37 -28.85 19.91
C GLU A 68 8.73 -27.71 18.96
N LYS A 69 9.25 -28.03 17.76
CA LYS A 69 9.50 -27.02 16.70
C LYS A 69 8.25 -26.25 16.31
N SER A 70 7.11 -26.93 16.24
CA SER A 70 5.83 -26.28 15.90
C SER A 70 5.35 -25.35 17.02
N ALA A 71 5.67 -25.63 18.28
CA ALA A 71 5.31 -24.80 19.43
C ALA A 71 6.18 -23.54 19.56
N ASP A 72 7.45 -23.61 19.14
CA ASP A 72 8.42 -22.50 19.25
C ASP A 72 8.16 -21.35 18.25
N LYS A 73 7.12 -21.48 17.40
CA LYS A 73 6.82 -20.57 16.28
C LYS A 73 7.98 -20.41 15.28
N ASP A 74 8.99 -21.26 15.37
CA ASP A 74 10.03 -21.35 14.38
C ASP A 74 9.44 -21.98 13.10
N LEU A 75 9.35 -21.18 12.05
CA LEU A 75 8.81 -21.59 10.75
C LEU A 75 9.81 -22.44 9.95
N SER A 76 10.89 -22.93 10.58
CA SER A 76 11.89 -23.81 9.96
C SER A 76 11.29 -25.13 9.45
N ASN A 77 10.16 -25.57 10.01
CA ASN A 77 9.44 -26.77 9.57
C ASN A 77 8.52 -26.57 8.36
N ILE A 78 8.35 -25.33 7.87
CA ILE A 78 7.49 -25.05 6.72
C ILE A 78 8.15 -25.58 5.44
N SER A 79 7.40 -26.42 4.72
CA SER A 79 7.82 -26.98 3.43
C SER A 79 8.03 -25.89 2.37
N SER A 80 8.74 -26.22 1.28
CA SER A 80 8.91 -25.29 0.15
C SER A 80 7.58 -24.79 -0.42
N ALA A 81 6.57 -25.66 -0.52
CA ALA A 81 5.23 -25.29 -0.96
C ALA A 81 4.55 -24.33 0.04
N GLY A 82 4.68 -24.59 1.35
CA GLY A 82 4.17 -23.69 2.38
C GLY A 82 4.85 -22.32 2.35
N LYS A 83 6.17 -22.27 2.08
CA LYS A 83 6.90 -21.00 1.90
C LYS A 83 6.37 -20.21 0.70
N THR A 84 6.02 -20.87 -0.40
CA THR A 84 5.41 -20.21 -1.56
C THR A 84 4.05 -19.61 -1.20
N VAL A 85 3.16 -20.38 -0.57
CA VAL A 85 1.85 -19.88 -0.13
C VAL A 85 1.97 -18.66 0.78
N ILE A 86 2.91 -18.68 1.74
CA ILE A 86 3.14 -17.54 2.64
C ILE A 86 3.64 -16.32 1.88
N LYS A 87 4.57 -16.49 0.93
CA LYS A 87 5.07 -15.39 0.10
C LYS A 87 3.94 -14.78 -0.75
N ASP A 88 3.15 -15.62 -1.41
CA ASP A 88 2.06 -15.17 -2.28
C ASP A 88 0.97 -14.45 -1.47
N LEU A 89 0.65 -14.96 -0.28
CA LEU A 89 -0.27 -14.29 0.64
C LEU A 89 0.27 -12.94 1.11
N ALA A 90 1.54 -12.87 1.52
CA ALA A 90 2.16 -11.62 1.94
C ALA A 90 2.20 -10.58 0.80
N VAL A 91 2.52 -11.01 -0.42
CA VAL A 91 2.52 -10.15 -1.62
C VAL A 91 1.10 -9.66 -1.94
N THR A 92 0.09 -10.51 -1.86
CA THR A 92 -1.30 -10.11 -2.12
C THR A 92 -1.81 -9.13 -1.06
N SER A 93 -1.61 -9.46 0.23
CA SER A 93 -2.03 -8.61 1.34
C SER A 93 -1.34 -7.24 1.34
N ALA A 94 -0.05 -7.18 0.98
CA ALA A 94 0.67 -5.90 0.88
C ALA A 94 0.19 -5.04 -0.29
N GLN A 95 -0.21 -5.65 -1.40
CA GLN A 95 -0.72 -4.94 -2.58
C GLN A 95 -2.11 -4.35 -2.35
N ASP A 96 -3.00 -5.09 -1.68
CA ASP A 96 -4.38 -4.66 -1.44
C ASP A 96 -4.52 -3.72 -0.23
N ALA A 97 -3.45 -3.55 0.56
CA ALA A 97 -3.46 -2.67 1.73
C ALA A 97 -3.59 -1.18 1.38
N VAL A 98 -3.23 -0.78 0.15
CA VAL A 98 -3.27 0.61 -0.29
C VAL A 98 -4.28 0.73 -1.42
N ASN A 99 -5.36 1.46 -1.18
CA ASN A 99 -6.34 1.80 -2.22
C ASN A 99 -6.12 3.24 -2.70
N VAL A 100 -5.58 3.41 -3.91
CA VAL A 100 -5.42 4.73 -4.53
C VAL A 100 -6.49 4.86 -5.61
N THR A 101 -7.43 5.78 -5.41
CA THR A 101 -8.53 6.00 -6.35
C THR A 101 -8.43 7.40 -6.95
N GLY A 102 -8.67 7.48 -8.27
CA GLY A 102 -8.81 8.75 -8.97
C GLY A 102 -10.28 9.16 -9.03
N THR A 103 -10.58 10.42 -8.76
CA THR A 103 -11.91 11.00 -9.03
C THR A 103 -11.74 12.37 -9.67
N GLY A 104 -12.68 12.75 -10.54
CA GLY A 104 -12.72 14.07 -11.16
C GLY A 104 -11.56 14.35 -12.14
N LEU A 105 -10.47 14.92 -11.64
CA LEU A 105 -9.39 15.57 -12.41
C LEU A 105 -8.15 14.70 -12.59
N ALA A 106 -8.07 13.63 -11.81
CA ALA A 106 -6.99 12.67 -11.88
C ALA A 106 -7.58 11.29 -12.16
N THR A 107 -7.00 10.59 -13.12
CA THR A 107 -7.20 9.17 -13.31
C THR A 107 -6.05 8.44 -12.62
N VAL A 108 -6.36 7.32 -11.99
CA VAL A 108 -5.36 6.46 -11.37
C VAL A 108 -5.43 5.13 -12.10
N SER A 109 -4.27 4.67 -12.56
CA SER A 109 -4.09 3.32 -13.09
C SER A 109 -3.00 2.63 -12.29
N ASP A 110 -3.12 1.32 -12.09
CA ASP A 110 -2.10 0.51 -11.45
C ASP A 110 -1.54 -0.57 -12.37
N ASN A 111 -0.31 -0.98 -12.09
CA ASN A 111 0.33 -2.13 -12.71
C ASN A 111 1.10 -2.91 -11.65
N THR A 112 1.03 -4.25 -11.71
CA THR A 112 1.80 -5.13 -10.84
C THR A 112 2.86 -5.86 -11.65
N THR A 113 4.13 -5.73 -11.27
CA THR A 113 5.23 -6.49 -11.88
C THR A 113 6.20 -6.95 -10.79
N GLY A 114 6.55 -8.24 -10.78
CA GLY A 114 7.45 -8.80 -9.76
C GLY A 114 6.89 -8.72 -8.32
N GLY A 115 5.57 -8.69 -8.15
CA GLY A 115 4.92 -8.55 -6.84
C GLY A 115 4.85 -7.12 -6.29
N VAL A 116 5.32 -6.13 -7.04
CA VAL A 116 5.23 -4.71 -6.67
C VAL A 116 4.10 -4.07 -7.47
N LYS A 117 3.12 -3.48 -6.77
CA LYS A 117 2.07 -2.66 -7.37
C LYS A 117 2.52 -1.21 -7.44
N THR A 118 2.52 -0.63 -8.64
CA THR A 118 2.85 0.79 -8.88
C THR A 118 1.60 1.51 -9.37
N TYR A 119 1.34 2.69 -8.80
CA TYR A 119 0.24 3.55 -9.18
C TYR A 119 0.74 4.71 -10.04
N THR A 120 0.15 4.89 -11.21
CA THR A 120 0.33 6.07 -12.06
C THR A 120 -0.89 6.96 -11.87
N VAL A 121 -0.63 8.21 -11.46
CA VAL A 121 -1.66 9.24 -11.31
C VAL A 121 -1.50 10.21 -12.47
N ASN A 122 -2.44 10.17 -13.41
CA ASN A 122 -2.47 11.08 -14.54
C ASN A 122 -3.49 12.18 -14.26
N VAL A 123 -3.07 13.43 -14.43
CA VAL A 123 -3.93 14.60 -14.37
C VAL A 123 -4.13 15.14 -15.79
N ASP A 124 -5.38 15.38 -16.17
CA ASP A 124 -5.67 15.98 -17.47
C ASP A 124 -5.03 17.38 -17.54
N GLU A 125 -4.33 17.66 -18.64
CA GLU A 125 -3.73 18.98 -18.86
C GLU A 125 -4.78 20.09 -18.77
N GLY A 126 -4.42 21.17 -18.07
CA GLY A 126 -5.30 22.32 -17.88
C GLY A 126 -6.50 22.07 -16.96
N LYS A 127 -6.66 20.88 -16.35
CA LYS A 127 -7.70 20.62 -15.35
C LYS A 127 -7.25 20.83 -13.90
N LEU A 128 -5.94 20.85 -13.66
CA LEU A 128 -5.34 21.04 -12.35
C LEU A 128 -5.05 22.53 -12.11
N VAL A 129 -5.89 23.20 -11.31
CA VAL A 129 -5.74 24.62 -10.99
C VAL A 129 -5.45 24.77 -9.50
N LEU A 130 -4.52 25.65 -9.12
CA LEU A 130 -4.32 26.04 -7.73
C LEU A 130 -5.39 27.07 -7.33
N ASP A 131 -6.16 26.75 -6.30
CA ASP A 131 -6.94 27.72 -5.53
C ASP A 131 -5.96 28.60 -4.75
N ASP A 132 -5.91 29.88 -5.12
CA ASP A 132 -4.95 30.86 -4.59
C ASP A 132 -5.33 31.40 -3.20
N THR A 133 -6.53 31.08 -2.71
CA THR A 133 -7.06 31.49 -1.42
C THR A 133 -6.84 30.39 -0.39
N THR A 134 -7.01 29.13 -0.79
CA THR A 134 -6.84 27.97 0.12
C THR A 134 -5.51 27.24 -0.06
N GLY A 135 -4.77 27.52 -1.14
CA GLY A 135 -3.55 26.80 -1.52
C GLY A 135 -3.82 25.35 -1.92
N LYS A 136 -5.08 24.98 -2.18
CA LYS A 136 -5.50 23.63 -2.56
C LYS A 136 -5.55 23.49 -4.07
N ILE A 137 -5.42 22.28 -4.56
CA ILE A 137 -5.46 21.99 -6.00
C ILE A 137 -6.86 21.46 -6.36
N GLY A 138 -7.50 22.00 -7.41
CA GLY A 138 -8.89 21.72 -7.78
C GLY A 138 -9.22 21.89 -9.27
N ALA A 139 -10.50 21.74 -9.62
CA ALA A 139 -10.95 21.60 -11.02
C ALA A 139 -10.90 22.92 -11.79
N ASN A 140 -10.48 22.85 -13.06
CA ASN A 140 -10.67 23.95 -14.00
C ASN A 140 -12.16 24.29 -14.11
N GLY A 141 -12.53 25.49 -13.65
CA GLY A 141 -13.93 25.95 -13.59
C GLY A 141 -14.60 25.90 -12.21
N SER A 142 -13.94 25.38 -11.16
CA SER A 142 -14.37 25.65 -9.78
C SER A 142 -14.21 27.15 -9.54
N THR A 143 -15.31 27.84 -9.21
CA THR A 143 -15.45 29.31 -9.22
C THR A 143 -14.14 30.04 -8.94
N GLN A 144 -13.55 30.56 -10.01
CA GLN A 144 -12.27 31.26 -9.95
C GLN A 144 -12.40 32.46 -9.00
N GLY A 145 -11.67 32.37 -7.89
CA GLY A 145 -11.50 33.46 -6.95
C GLY A 145 -10.68 34.56 -7.59
N THR A 146 -11.40 35.54 -8.14
CA THR A 146 -10.93 36.87 -8.56
C THR A 146 -10.37 37.03 -9.97
N THR A 147 -10.79 38.13 -10.60
CA THR A 147 -10.46 38.63 -11.93
C THR A 147 -8.96 38.93 -12.16
N ALA A 148 -8.08 38.70 -11.18
CA ALA A 148 -6.67 39.04 -11.25
C ALA A 148 -5.78 37.86 -10.85
N GLY A 149 -4.99 37.33 -11.79
CA GLY A 149 -3.92 36.39 -11.46
C GLY A 149 -2.86 37.07 -10.59
N LYS A 150 -2.45 36.43 -9.48
CA LYS A 150 -1.28 36.89 -8.71
C LYS A 150 -0.04 36.81 -9.62
N ASN A 151 0.79 37.84 -9.54
CA ASN A 151 2.03 38.06 -10.31
C ASN A 151 1.85 38.65 -11.72
N GLY A 152 0.76 39.36 -12.01
CA GLY A 152 0.65 40.13 -13.27
C GLY A 152 0.52 39.27 -14.54
N VAL A 153 0.29 37.96 -14.41
CA VAL A 153 -0.04 37.08 -15.52
C VAL A 153 -1.53 37.23 -15.81
N ALA A 154 -1.82 38.06 -16.81
CA ALA A 154 -3.15 38.17 -17.37
C ALA A 154 -3.58 36.80 -17.93
N THR A 155 -4.72 36.29 -17.48
CA THR A 155 -5.42 35.24 -18.24
C THR A 155 -5.70 35.77 -19.66
N THR A 156 -5.88 34.89 -20.65
CA THR A 156 -6.16 35.34 -22.03
C THR A 156 -7.32 36.35 -22.09
N GLN A 157 -8.31 36.21 -21.20
CA GLN A 157 -9.42 37.17 -21.04
C GLN A 157 -8.96 38.55 -20.56
N ASN A 158 -8.03 38.62 -19.61
CA ASN A 158 -7.48 39.88 -19.11
C ASN A 158 -6.64 40.60 -20.18
N VAL A 159 -5.88 39.85 -20.99
CA VAL A 159 -5.14 40.40 -22.13
C VAL A 159 -6.10 40.99 -23.16
N ALA A 160 -7.16 40.27 -23.51
CA ALA A 160 -8.16 40.74 -24.48
C ALA A 160 -8.86 42.04 -24.01
N THR A 161 -9.28 42.10 -22.75
CA THR A 161 -9.90 43.32 -22.18
C THR A 161 -8.92 44.49 -22.17
N ALA A 162 -7.68 44.30 -21.70
CA ALA A 162 -6.67 45.35 -21.66
C ALA A 162 -6.32 45.88 -23.06
N ILE A 163 -6.25 45.00 -24.06
CA ILE A 163 -6.05 45.36 -25.46
C ILE A 163 -7.26 46.15 -25.99
N ASN A 164 -8.48 45.70 -25.73
CA ASN A 164 -9.69 46.41 -26.17
C ASN A 164 -9.80 47.82 -25.55
N ASP A 165 -9.45 47.97 -24.27
CA ASP A 165 -9.39 49.27 -23.61
C ASP A 165 -8.31 50.18 -24.22
N ALA A 166 -7.12 49.63 -24.50
CA ALA A 166 -6.04 50.35 -25.15
C ALA A 166 -6.43 50.80 -26.57
N ILE A 167 -7.06 49.92 -27.36
CA ILE A 167 -7.58 50.22 -28.70
C ILE A 167 -8.65 51.32 -28.61
N THR A 168 -9.58 51.21 -27.65
CA THR A 168 -10.63 52.22 -27.46
C THR A 168 -10.04 53.60 -27.15
N LYS A 169 -9.08 53.67 -26.22
CA LYS A 169 -8.35 54.91 -25.90
C LYS A 169 -7.57 55.43 -27.10
N SER A 170 -6.89 54.55 -27.85
CA SER A 170 -6.16 54.94 -29.06
C SER A 170 -7.09 55.55 -30.09
N ASN A 171 -8.24 54.93 -30.36
CA ASN A 171 -9.23 55.44 -31.32
C ASN A 171 -9.80 56.80 -30.89
N ALA A 172 -10.09 56.97 -29.59
CA ALA A 172 -10.54 58.25 -29.05
C ALA A 172 -9.48 59.34 -29.22
N ASN A 173 -8.21 59.03 -28.91
CA ASN A 173 -7.10 59.97 -29.09
C ASN A 173 -6.89 60.33 -30.56
N THR A 174 -6.98 59.37 -31.48
CA THR A 174 -6.89 59.61 -32.93
C THR A 174 -8.04 60.49 -33.41
N ALA A 175 -9.27 60.23 -32.96
CA ALA A 175 -10.42 61.06 -33.31
C ALA A 175 -10.25 62.51 -32.83
N GLN A 176 -9.76 62.69 -31.60
CA GLN A 176 -9.46 64.03 -31.07
C GLN A 176 -8.36 64.72 -31.86
N ALA A 177 -7.25 64.03 -32.18
CA ALA A 177 -6.16 64.59 -32.96
C ALA A 177 -6.62 65.01 -34.37
N LEU A 178 -7.52 64.26 -35.01
CA LEU A 178 -8.13 64.63 -36.28
C LEU A 178 -9.01 65.88 -36.16
N ALA A 179 -9.80 65.99 -35.08
CA ALA A 179 -10.66 67.14 -34.81
C ALA A 179 -9.87 68.42 -34.48
N ASP A 180 -8.71 68.27 -33.85
CA ASP A 180 -7.79 69.36 -33.52
C ASP A 180 -7.00 69.83 -34.76
N ALA A 181 -6.63 68.91 -35.65
CA ALA A 181 -5.94 69.21 -36.91
C ALA A 181 -6.86 69.82 -37.98
N GLU A 182 -8.18 69.60 -37.90
CA GLU A 182 -9.14 70.19 -38.83
C GLU A 182 -9.27 71.71 -38.60
N HIS A 183 -8.58 72.49 -39.43
CA HIS A 183 -8.76 73.93 -39.53
C HIS A 183 -9.92 74.25 -40.48
N LYS A 184 -11.05 74.70 -39.92
CA LYS A 184 -12.10 75.38 -40.69
C LYS A 184 -11.76 76.87 -40.78
N PHE A 185 -11.72 77.41 -41.99
CA PHE A 185 -11.65 78.84 -42.24
C PHE A 185 -13.10 79.34 -42.42
N ASP A 186 -13.54 80.28 -41.60
CA ASP A 186 -14.94 80.73 -41.55
C ASP A 186 -15.37 81.62 -42.74
N GLY A 187 -14.72 81.47 -43.90
CA GLY A 187 -14.96 82.28 -45.09
C GLY A 187 -14.34 83.68 -44.99
N ASP A 188 -13.92 84.21 -46.14
CA ASP A 188 -13.29 85.53 -46.24
C ASP A 188 -14.35 86.62 -46.06
N THR A 189 -14.28 87.38 -44.97
CA THR A 189 -15.16 88.54 -44.72
C THR A 189 -14.48 89.88 -45.07
N GLY A 190 -13.37 89.84 -45.81
CA GLY A 190 -12.83 90.99 -46.52
C GLY A 190 -11.83 91.86 -45.75
N THR A 191 -11.48 91.54 -44.50
CA THR A 191 -10.33 92.18 -43.81
C THR A 191 -9.65 91.32 -42.72
N THR A 192 -10.24 90.22 -42.25
CA THR A 192 -9.64 89.33 -41.23
C THR A 192 -10.01 87.87 -41.49
N SER A 193 -9.05 86.95 -41.29
CA SER A 193 -9.33 85.50 -41.25
C SER A 193 -9.31 85.04 -39.80
N VAL A 194 -10.42 84.45 -39.35
CA VAL A 194 -10.53 83.88 -38.00
C VAL A 194 -10.24 82.38 -38.07
N ARG A 195 -9.35 81.88 -37.21
CA ARG A 195 -9.14 80.43 -37.03
C ARG A 195 -10.00 79.93 -35.87
N LYS A 196 -10.47 78.67 -35.94
CA LYS A 196 -11.30 77.95 -34.93
C LYS A 196 -10.91 78.15 -33.46
N HIS A 197 -9.65 78.48 -33.15
CA HIS A 197 -9.14 78.70 -31.79
C HIS A 197 -9.14 80.17 -31.34
N GLY A 198 -9.88 81.07 -32.01
CA GLY A 198 -9.96 82.49 -31.64
C GLY A 198 -8.70 83.29 -31.98
N GLU A 199 -7.74 82.69 -32.69
CA GLU A 199 -6.55 83.38 -33.16
C GLU A 199 -6.88 84.13 -34.47
N VAL A 200 -6.77 85.46 -34.44
CA VAL A 200 -7.04 86.33 -35.57
C VAL A 200 -5.75 86.55 -36.35
N LEU A 201 -5.69 86.07 -37.59
CA LEU A 201 -4.59 86.38 -38.49
C LEU A 201 -4.95 87.65 -39.28
N SER A 202 -4.27 88.74 -38.96
CA SER A 202 -4.34 89.99 -39.72
C SER A 202 -3.29 89.95 -40.83
N ILE A 203 -3.74 89.85 -42.09
CA ILE A 203 -2.86 89.94 -43.26
C ILE A 203 -2.82 91.42 -43.68
N LYS A 204 -1.66 92.07 -43.54
CA LYS A 204 -1.47 93.42 -44.07
C LYS A 204 -1.25 93.32 -45.57
N GLY A 205 -2.18 93.86 -46.35
CA GLY A 205 -1.95 94.27 -47.74
C GLY A 205 -1.10 95.53 -47.80
#